data_AF-A0AAU3HCC4-F1
#
_entry.id   AF-A0AAU3HCC4-F1
#
_cell.length_a   1.000
_cell.length_b   1.000
_cell.length_c   1.000
_cell.angle_alpha   90.00
_cell.angle_beta   90.00
_cell.angle_gamma   90.00
#
_symmetry.space_group_name_H-M   'P 1'
#
loop_
_entity.id
_entity.type
_entity.pdbx_description
1 polymer ?
#
loop_
_entity_poly.entity_id
_entity_poly.type
_entity_poly.pdbx_seq_one_letter_code
_entity_poly.pdbx_strand_id
1 'polypeptide(L)'
;MALIASEVRTMRDLPFRLADCGAPAVGRIEIYSDLLTESLDGVAYVCRTHPEAAARAITAAGLTASMSWNLPPGVVRMCGHVHLFPTGMWGADDRHPRWCDRHDCAQRGEHRSRTSEINTSRPEAYLVAVALVQAGHAAAEPVVVLNATDDTGGAQVVLSIGQVRALRYRLGRSLDAAGRSRR
;
A
#
# COMPACT_ATOMS: atom_id res chain seq x y z
N MET A 1 -28.54 30.94 -12.27
CA MET A 1 -28.38 29.48 -12.30
C MET A 1 -27.11 29.13 -13.06
N ALA A 2 -25.97 29.10 -12.37
CA ALA A 2 -24.71 28.65 -12.94
C ALA A 2 -24.51 27.18 -12.55
N LEU A 3 -24.52 26.30 -13.54
CA LEU A 3 -24.14 24.89 -13.39
C LEU A 3 -22.65 24.86 -13.03
N ILE A 4 -22.34 24.51 -11.79
CA ILE A 4 -20.99 24.17 -11.36
C ILE A 4 -20.66 22.85 -12.06
N ALA A 5 -19.79 22.93 -13.07
CA ALA A 5 -19.20 21.76 -13.68
C ALA A 5 -18.46 20.98 -12.59
N SER A 6 -18.93 19.78 -12.32
CA SER A 6 -18.27 18.79 -11.47
C SER A 6 -16.94 18.42 -12.13
N GLU A 7 -15.82 18.94 -11.60
CA GLU A 7 -14.48 18.41 -11.92
C GLU A 7 -14.40 16.98 -11.40
N VAL A 8 -14.60 16.01 -12.30
CA VAL A 8 -14.08 14.66 -12.12
C VAL A 8 -12.56 14.78 -12.21
N ARG A 9 -11.88 14.93 -11.07
CA ARG A 9 -10.41 14.89 -10.99
C ARG A 9 -9.94 13.45 -11.18
N THR A 10 -9.63 13.11 -12.42
CA THR A 10 -8.89 11.91 -12.86
C THR A 10 -7.52 11.82 -12.17
N MET A 11 -6.94 10.61 -12.12
CA MET A 11 -5.55 10.35 -11.69
C MET A 11 -4.62 11.50 -12.08
N ARG A 12 -3.84 12.04 -11.13
CA ARG A 12 -2.84 13.08 -11.43
C ARG A 12 -2.01 12.63 -12.63
N ASP A 13 -1.87 13.51 -13.62
CA ASP A 13 -0.93 13.30 -14.71
C ASP A 13 0.46 13.05 -14.11
N LEU A 14 1.17 12.05 -14.63
CA LEU A 14 2.55 11.79 -14.25
C LEU A 14 3.39 13.03 -14.63
N PRO A 15 4.23 13.58 -13.74
CA PRO A 15 5.13 14.69 -14.03
C PRO A 15 6.38 14.24 -14.80
N PHE A 16 6.36 13.03 -15.37
CA PHE A 16 7.33 12.55 -16.35
C PHE A 16 6.58 11.83 -17.47
N ARG A 17 7.19 11.77 -18.65
CA ARG A 17 6.70 10.98 -19.78
C ARG A 17 7.70 9.90 -20.11
N LEU A 18 7.20 8.69 -20.31
CA LEU A 18 8.02 7.56 -20.75
C LEU A 18 7.84 7.36 -22.24
N ALA A 19 8.91 6.89 -22.89
CA ALA A 19 8.80 6.35 -24.22
C ALA A 19 7.98 5.04 -24.18
N ASP A 20 7.03 4.92 -25.09
CA ASP A 20 6.27 3.69 -25.33
C ASP A 20 6.52 3.26 -26.77
N CYS A 21 7.01 2.03 -26.95
CA CYS A 21 7.23 1.41 -28.25
C CYS A 21 6.34 0.19 -28.48
N GLY A 22 5.42 -0.11 -27.56
CA GLY A 22 4.56 -1.30 -27.62
C GLY A 22 5.28 -2.63 -27.45
N ALA A 23 6.61 -2.65 -27.23
CA ALA A 23 7.33 -3.90 -26.97
C ALA A 23 7.00 -4.44 -25.56
N PRO A 24 7.03 -5.77 -25.35
CA PRO A 24 6.91 -6.35 -24.02
C PRO A 24 7.97 -5.80 -23.06
N ALA A 25 7.55 -5.45 -21.85
CA ALA A 25 8.49 -5.09 -20.81
C ALA A 25 9.29 -6.32 -20.37
N VAL A 26 10.57 -6.11 -20.11
CA VAL A 26 11.47 -7.15 -19.57
C VAL A 26 11.98 -6.79 -18.18
N GLY A 27 11.84 -5.52 -17.78
CA GLY A 27 12.25 -5.02 -16.49
C GLY A 27 11.26 -3.98 -15.98
N ARG A 28 11.47 -3.61 -14.72
CA ARG A 28 10.65 -2.64 -14.02
C ARG A 28 11.54 -1.64 -13.29
N ILE A 29 11.13 -0.39 -13.27
CA ILE A 29 11.75 0.69 -12.50
C ILE A 29 10.79 1.02 -11.36
N GLU A 30 11.24 0.78 -10.14
CA GLU A 30 10.56 1.21 -8.92
C GLU A 30 10.74 2.71 -8.72
N ILE A 31 9.66 3.40 -8.35
CA ILE A 31 9.58 4.85 -8.29
C ILE A 31 9.29 5.27 -6.85
N TYR A 32 10.10 6.20 -6.33
CA TYR A 32 9.99 6.72 -4.97
C TYR A 32 10.06 8.25 -4.98
N SER A 33 9.15 8.91 -4.30
CA SER A 33 9.14 10.37 -4.06
C SER A 33 9.92 10.76 -2.82
N ASP A 34 10.08 9.83 -1.87
CA ASP A 34 10.99 9.98 -0.75
C ASP A 34 11.52 8.61 -0.30
N LEU A 35 12.83 8.39 -0.48
CA LEU A 35 13.51 7.18 -0.06
C LEU A 35 13.49 6.98 1.46
N LEU A 36 13.39 8.05 2.25
CA LEU A 36 13.37 7.95 3.72
C LEU A 36 12.06 7.33 4.24
N THR A 37 10.99 7.40 3.45
CA THR A 37 9.71 6.78 3.79
C THR A 37 9.59 5.34 3.29
N GLU A 38 10.54 4.88 2.45
CA GLU A 38 10.55 3.59 1.75
C GLU A 38 9.21 3.24 1.07
N SER A 39 8.36 4.25 0.81
CA SER A 39 7.04 4.03 0.25
C SER A 39 7.16 3.98 -1.26
N LEU A 40 6.99 2.79 -1.82
CA LEU A 40 6.98 2.57 -3.26
C LEU A 40 5.74 3.27 -3.86
N ASP A 41 5.98 4.31 -4.66
CA ASP A 41 4.91 5.11 -5.26
C ASP A 41 4.33 4.48 -6.51
N GLY A 42 5.19 3.79 -7.26
CA GLY A 42 4.79 3.14 -8.48
C GLY A 42 5.90 2.32 -9.09
N VAL A 43 5.55 1.66 -10.18
CA VAL A 43 6.46 0.89 -11.02
C VAL A 43 6.23 1.28 -12.47
N ALA A 44 7.29 1.71 -13.14
CA ALA A 44 7.32 1.83 -14.60
C ALA A 44 7.85 0.55 -15.24
N TYR A 45 7.27 0.13 -16.34
CA TYR A 45 7.64 -1.08 -17.07
C TYR A 45 8.40 -0.72 -18.35
N VAL A 46 9.55 -1.35 -18.58
CA VAL A 46 10.46 -0.99 -19.67
C VAL A 46 10.94 -2.21 -20.46
N CYS A 47 11.09 -2.04 -21.77
CA CYS A 47 11.77 -3.02 -22.63
C CYS A 47 13.30 -2.86 -22.52
N ARG A 48 14.06 -3.70 -23.24
CA ARG A 48 15.54 -3.65 -23.24
C ARG A 48 16.12 -2.32 -23.74
N THR A 49 15.37 -1.59 -24.58
CA THR A 49 15.86 -0.38 -25.26
C THR A 49 15.67 0.89 -24.42
N HIS A 50 14.66 0.95 -23.55
CA HIS A 50 14.27 2.19 -22.86
C HIS A 50 14.60 2.34 -21.37
N PRO A 51 15.39 1.48 -20.69
CA PRO A 51 15.53 1.55 -19.23
C PRO A 51 16.21 2.86 -18.78
N GLU A 52 17.29 3.27 -19.45
CA GLU A 52 18.03 4.47 -19.07
C GLU A 52 17.26 5.76 -19.35
N ALA A 53 16.59 5.83 -20.51
CA ALA A 53 15.78 6.98 -20.87
C ALA A 53 14.62 7.15 -19.88
N ALA A 54 13.97 6.05 -19.49
CA ALA A 54 12.92 6.06 -18.49
C ALA A 54 13.42 6.48 -17.10
N ALA A 55 14.54 5.92 -16.63
CA ALA A 55 15.14 6.29 -15.35
C ALA A 55 15.50 7.77 -15.31
N ARG A 56 16.10 8.31 -16.37
CA ARG A 56 16.41 9.75 -16.49
C ARG A 56 15.15 10.62 -16.44
N ALA A 57 14.08 10.23 -17.13
CA ALA A 57 12.82 10.97 -17.10
C ALA A 57 12.21 11.02 -15.68
N ILE A 58 12.28 9.90 -14.95
CA ILE A 58 11.81 9.80 -13.55
C ILE A 58 12.67 10.69 -12.63
N THR A 59 14.00 10.60 -12.74
CA THR A 59 14.91 11.42 -11.93
C THR A 59 14.82 12.91 -12.25
N ALA A 60 14.62 13.28 -13.51
CA ALA A 60 14.40 14.68 -13.90
C ALA A 60 13.12 15.28 -13.29
N ALA A 61 12.15 14.43 -12.91
CA ALA A 61 10.95 14.84 -12.17
C ALA A 61 11.16 14.92 -10.65
N GLY A 62 12.40 14.81 -10.16
CA GLY A 62 12.74 14.87 -8.74
C GLY A 62 12.46 13.58 -7.96
N LEU A 63 12.28 12.46 -8.65
CA LEU A 63 12.00 11.16 -8.04
C LEU A 63 13.23 10.25 -8.05
N THR A 64 13.24 9.24 -7.17
CA THR A 64 14.22 8.16 -7.26
C THR A 64 13.69 7.03 -8.13
N ALA A 65 14.56 6.54 -9.01
CA ALA A 65 14.34 5.38 -9.86
C ALA A 65 15.28 4.23 -9.42
N SER A 66 14.72 3.06 -9.12
CA SER A 66 15.49 1.84 -8.85
C SER A 66 15.13 0.75 -9.84
N MET A 67 16.11 0.26 -10.60
CA MET A 67 15.88 -0.69 -11.69
C MET A 67 15.95 -2.14 -11.19
N SER A 68 14.98 -2.95 -11.62
CA SER A 68 14.98 -4.40 -11.45
C SER A 68 14.71 -5.09 -12.80
N TRP A 69 15.64 -5.94 -13.22
CA TRP A 69 15.57 -6.67 -14.49
C TRP A 69 14.68 -7.90 -14.47
N ASN A 70 14.08 -8.22 -13.32
CA ASN A 70 13.23 -9.39 -13.17
C ASN A 70 11.79 -8.95 -12.91
N LEU A 71 10.90 -9.22 -13.87
CA LEU A 71 9.47 -9.11 -13.65
C LEU A 71 9.01 -10.26 -12.74
N PRO A 72 8.13 -9.98 -11.76
CA PRO A 72 7.50 -11.04 -10.99
C PRO A 72 6.75 -12.03 -11.91
N PRO A 73 6.68 -13.32 -11.55
CA PRO A 73 5.91 -14.31 -12.30
C PRO A 73 4.47 -13.84 -12.57
N GLY A 74 3.99 -14.04 -13.80
CA GLY A 74 2.62 -13.69 -14.20
C GLY A 74 2.38 -12.22 -14.51
N VAL A 75 3.38 -11.34 -14.40
CA VAL A 75 3.25 -9.93 -14.77
C VAL A 75 3.55 -9.75 -16.26
N VAL A 76 2.51 -9.52 -17.07
CA VAL A 76 2.62 -9.13 -18.47
C VAL A 76 2.26 -7.65 -18.61
N ARG A 77 3.23 -6.82 -19.01
CA ARG A 77 3.05 -5.37 -19.24
C ARG A 77 3.85 -4.93 -20.47
N MET A 78 3.41 -3.83 -21.08
CA MET A 78 4.09 -3.21 -22.21
C MET A 78 5.07 -2.14 -21.72
N CYS A 79 6.10 -1.88 -22.51
CA CYS A 79 7.01 -0.75 -22.30
C CYS A 79 6.22 0.55 -22.17
N GLY A 80 6.61 1.44 -21.25
CA GLY A 80 5.93 2.71 -21.04
C GLY A 80 4.72 2.63 -20.12
N HIS A 81 4.21 1.44 -19.79
CA HIS A 81 3.17 1.29 -18.78
C HIS A 81 3.69 1.71 -17.39
N VAL A 82 2.86 2.41 -16.63
CA VAL A 82 3.15 2.80 -15.25
C VAL A 82 1.99 2.34 -14.37
N HIS A 83 2.32 1.61 -13.31
CA HIS A 83 1.39 1.25 -12.25
C HIS A 83 1.69 2.11 -11.02
N LEU A 84 0.74 2.92 -10.58
CA LEU A 84 0.85 3.66 -9.33
C LEU A 84 0.26 2.85 -8.19
N PHE A 85 0.97 2.77 -7.07
CA PHE A 85 0.46 2.10 -5.88
C PHE A 85 -0.46 3.05 -5.11
N PRO A 86 -1.68 2.61 -4.76
CA PRO A 86 -2.61 3.34 -3.90
C PRO A 86 -2.01 3.87 -2.59
N THR A 87 -0.98 3.18 -2.10
CA THR A 87 -0.24 3.45 -0.86
C THR A 87 0.88 4.46 -1.02
N GLY A 88 1.30 4.72 -2.26
CA GLY A 88 2.26 5.76 -2.59
C GLY A 88 1.72 7.16 -2.38
N MET A 89 2.62 8.13 -2.20
CA MET A 89 2.36 9.56 -2.25
C MET A 89 1.58 9.99 -3.49
N TRP A 90 1.72 9.26 -4.60
CA TRP A 90 1.12 9.62 -5.90
C TRP A 90 -0.16 8.85 -6.24
N GLY A 91 -0.35 7.66 -5.68
CA GLY A 91 -1.64 6.97 -5.71
C GLY A 91 -2.59 7.44 -4.62
N ALA A 92 -2.12 8.28 -3.70
CA ALA A 92 -2.92 8.89 -2.64
C ALA A 92 -3.93 9.90 -3.23
N ASP A 93 -5.17 9.46 -3.35
CA ASP A 93 -6.32 10.37 -3.41
C ASP A 93 -6.45 11.14 -2.09
N ASP A 94 -6.61 12.46 -2.14
CA ASP A 94 -6.87 13.30 -0.94
C ASP A 94 -8.14 12.86 -0.19
N ARG A 95 -9.03 12.08 -0.84
CA ARG A 95 -10.24 11.51 -0.25
C ARG A 95 -10.03 10.16 0.46
N HIS A 96 -8.85 9.53 0.34
CA HIS A 96 -8.58 8.23 0.95
C HIS A 96 -7.20 8.20 1.63
N PRO A 97 -7.11 7.74 2.88
CA PRO A 97 -5.83 7.44 3.50
C PRO A 97 -5.00 6.48 2.64
N ARG A 98 -3.68 6.65 2.62
CA ARG A 98 -2.78 5.85 1.77
C ARG A 98 -2.91 4.34 1.98
N TRP A 99 -3.14 3.92 3.21
CA TRP A 99 -3.29 2.51 3.56
C TRP A 99 -4.64 1.91 3.14
N CYS A 100 -5.59 2.72 2.65
CA CYS A 100 -6.92 2.28 2.26
C CYS A 100 -6.87 1.37 1.01
N ASP A 101 -7.60 0.27 1.05
CA ASP A 101 -7.77 -0.66 -0.07
C ASP A 101 -8.65 -0.10 -1.19
N ARG A 102 -9.41 0.97 -0.92
CA ARG A 102 -10.32 1.69 -1.84
C ARG A 102 -11.53 0.88 -2.33
N HIS A 103 -11.78 -0.29 -1.77
CA HIS A 103 -12.95 -1.09 -2.15
C HIS A 103 -14.16 -0.54 -1.41
N ASP A 104 -15.28 -0.26 -2.07
CA ASP A 104 -16.60 0.10 -1.51
C ASP A 104 -16.61 1.06 -0.30
N CYS A 105 -15.65 1.99 -0.21
CA CYS A 105 -15.48 2.83 0.98
C CYS A 105 -16.70 3.74 1.22
N ALA A 106 -17.26 4.30 0.15
CA ALA A 106 -18.46 5.15 0.23
C ALA A 106 -19.68 4.37 0.72
N GLN A 107 -19.83 3.11 0.31
CA GLN A 107 -20.94 2.26 0.75
C GLN A 107 -20.79 1.86 2.23
N ARG A 108 -19.57 1.58 2.69
CA ARG A 108 -19.32 1.23 4.10
C ARG A 108 -19.29 2.44 5.03
N GLY A 109 -19.06 3.64 4.49
CA GLY A 109 -18.81 4.83 5.30
C GLY A 109 -17.48 4.78 6.05
N GLU A 110 -16.52 3.97 5.58
CA GLU A 110 -15.20 3.80 6.20
C GLU A 110 -14.10 3.45 5.18
N HIS A 111 -12.89 3.91 5.48
CA HIS A 111 -11.66 3.47 4.86
C HIS A 111 -11.11 2.27 5.61
N ARG A 112 -10.76 1.22 4.88
CA ARG A 112 -10.20 -0.02 5.43
C ARG A 112 -8.92 -0.38 4.69
N SER A 113 -7.91 -0.90 5.37
CA SER A 113 -6.75 -1.51 4.72
C SER A 113 -7.05 -2.91 4.24
N ARG A 114 -6.20 -3.44 3.35
CA ARG A 114 -6.17 -4.89 3.15
C ARG A 114 -6.03 -5.60 4.49
N THR A 115 -6.76 -6.70 4.62
CA THR A 115 -6.74 -7.51 5.83
C THR A 115 -5.53 -8.42 5.79
N SER A 116 -4.76 -8.41 6.87
CA SER A 116 -3.64 -9.32 7.06
C SER A 116 -4.06 -10.41 8.03
N GLU A 117 -4.07 -11.64 7.56
CA GLU A 117 -4.24 -12.81 8.42
C GLU A 117 -2.93 -13.09 9.16
N ILE A 118 -3.04 -13.26 10.48
CA ILE A 118 -1.92 -13.68 11.32
C ILE A 118 -1.79 -15.18 11.17
N ASN A 119 -0.66 -15.62 10.61
CA ASN A 119 -0.31 -17.02 10.53
C ASN A 119 0.79 -17.32 11.56
N THR A 120 0.49 -18.10 12.61
CA THR A 120 1.51 -18.49 13.60
C THR A 120 2.29 -19.74 13.19
N SER A 121 2.05 -20.27 11.98
CA SER A 121 2.59 -21.52 11.45
C SER A 121 2.24 -22.74 12.32
N ARG A 122 1.06 -22.71 12.95
CA ARG A 122 0.52 -23.77 13.80
C ARG A 122 -0.96 -23.97 13.47
N PRO A 123 -1.53 -25.17 13.72
CA PRO A 123 -2.97 -25.35 13.69
C PRO A 123 -3.59 -24.52 14.82
N GLU A 124 -4.20 -23.41 14.45
CA GLU A 124 -4.90 -22.52 15.37
C GLU A 124 -6.38 -22.87 15.37
N ALA A 125 -7.01 -22.88 16.55
CA ALA A 125 -8.46 -23.00 16.67
C ALA A 125 -9.21 -21.72 16.22
N TYR A 126 -8.47 -20.65 15.92
CA TYR A 126 -9.00 -19.34 15.58
C TYR A 126 -8.20 -18.76 14.42
N LEU A 127 -8.88 -18.13 13.46
CA LEU A 127 -8.25 -17.26 12.46
C LEU A 127 -8.24 -15.84 13.00
N VAL A 128 -7.07 -15.21 13.07
CA VAL A 128 -6.94 -13.80 13.50
C VAL A 128 -6.60 -12.93 12.31
N ALA A 129 -7.46 -11.96 12.03
CA ALA A 129 -7.34 -11.00 10.95
C ALA A 129 -7.14 -9.58 11.51
N VAL A 130 -6.24 -8.82 10.90
CA VAL A 130 -5.92 -7.44 11.30
C VAL A 130 -6.17 -6.49 10.14
N ALA A 131 -6.80 -5.35 10.41
CA ALA A 131 -6.92 -4.26 9.45
C ALA A 131 -6.82 -2.89 10.13
N LEU A 132 -6.35 -1.88 9.41
CA LEU A 132 -6.57 -0.48 9.75
C LEU A 132 -7.95 -0.07 9.24
N VAL A 133 -8.70 0.64 10.09
CA VAL A 133 -10.03 1.16 9.77
C VAL A 133 -10.10 2.62 10.22
N GLN A 134 -10.73 3.46 9.42
CA GLN A 134 -11.00 4.85 9.76
C GLN A 134 -12.37 5.19 9.19
N ALA A 135 -13.28 5.73 10.01
CA ALA A 135 -14.56 6.20 9.50
C ALA A 135 -14.34 7.23 8.38
N GLY A 136 -15.24 7.31 7.40
CA GLY A 136 -15.12 8.18 6.23
C GLY A 136 -15.20 9.69 6.52
N HIS A 137 -15.17 10.08 7.79
CA HIS A 137 -15.09 11.46 8.23
C HIS A 137 -13.62 11.90 8.30
N ALA A 138 -13.28 13.05 7.71
CA ALA A 138 -11.89 13.52 7.59
C ALA A 138 -11.14 13.65 8.92
N ALA A 139 -11.85 13.93 10.01
CA ALA A 139 -11.30 14.04 11.37
C ALA A 139 -11.30 12.71 12.17
N ALA A 140 -11.82 11.62 11.63
CA ALA A 140 -11.82 10.34 12.34
C ALA A 140 -10.38 9.83 12.47
N GLU A 141 -9.97 9.43 13.67
CA GLU A 141 -8.66 8.81 13.84
C GLU A 141 -8.70 7.35 13.33
N PRO A 142 -7.61 6.86 12.71
CA PRO A 142 -7.52 5.46 12.35
C PRO A 142 -7.41 4.59 13.60
N VAL A 143 -8.03 3.41 13.54
CA VAL A 143 -7.97 2.36 14.54
C VAL A 143 -7.47 1.06 13.90
N VAL A 144 -6.95 0.16 14.72
CA VAL A 144 -6.67 -1.23 14.32
C VAL A 144 -7.82 -2.09 14.80
N VAL A 145 -8.39 -2.86 13.89
CA VAL A 145 -9.40 -3.86 14.17
C VAL A 145 -8.76 -5.24 14.08
N LEU A 146 -8.87 -6.00 15.16
CA LEU A 146 -8.50 -7.40 15.26
C LEU A 146 -9.79 -8.21 15.28
N ASN A 147 -9.99 -9.08 14.29
CA ASN A 147 -11.09 -10.03 14.27
C ASN A 147 -10.53 -11.43 14.51
N ALA A 148 -11.02 -12.13 15.52
CA ALA A 148 -10.74 -13.53 15.76
C ALA A 148 -12.00 -14.33 15.44
N THR A 149 -11.92 -15.34 14.58
CA THR A 149 -13.07 -16.17 14.18
C THR A 149 -12.76 -17.65 14.37
N ASP A 150 -13.72 -18.39 14.92
CA ASP A 150 -13.71 -19.86 15.01
C ASP A 150 -15.03 -20.44 14.46
N ASP A 151 -15.21 -21.75 14.60
CA ASP A 151 -16.41 -22.47 14.16
C ASP A 151 -17.68 -22.12 14.96
N THR A 152 -17.53 -21.45 16.11
CA THR A 152 -18.60 -21.13 17.05
C THR A 152 -19.01 -19.65 17.05
N GLY A 153 -18.16 -18.77 16.50
CA GLY A 153 -18.44 -17.34 16.39
C GLY A 153 -17.21 -16.48 16.15
N GLY A 154 -17.41 -15.16 16.19
CA GLY A 154 -16.35 -14.16 16.03
C GLY A 154 -16.24 -13.22 17.23
N ALA A 155 -15.01 -12.85 17.57
CA ALA A 155 -14.70 -11.79 18.52
C ALA A 155 -13.98 -10.65 17.80
N GLN A 156 -14.31 -9.41 18.16
CA GLN A 156 -13.67 -8.22 17.61
C GLN A 156 -13.04 -7.39 18.73
N VAL A 157 -11.81 -6.93 18.50
CA VAL A 157 -11.12 -5.98 19.35
C VAL A 157 -10.72 -4.77 18.52
N VAL A 158 -11.15 -3.58 18.96
CA VAL A 158 -10.81 -2.31 18.32
C VAL A 158 -9.82 -1.56 19.21
N LEU A 159 -8.70 -1.12 18.62
CA LEU A 159 -7.61 -0.46 19.33
C LEU A 159 -7.24 0.84 18.61
N SER A 160 -7.05 1.92 19.36
CA SER A 160 -6.38 3.11 18.84
C SER A 160 -4.92 2.80 18.45
N ILE A 161 -4.34 3.60 17.55
CA ILE A 161 -2.91 3.46 17.19
C ILE A 161 -2.00 3.54 18.42
N GLY A 162 -2.33 4.40 19.39
CA GLY A 162 -1.58 4.50 20.65
C GLY A 162 -1.60 3.20 21.46
N GLN A 163 -2.77 2.56 21.57
CA GLN A 163 -2.90 1.27 22.26
C GLN A 163 -2.15 0.16 21.53
N VAL A 164 -2.18 0.12 20.19
CA VAL A 164 -1.44 -0.87 19.39
C VAL A 164 0.06 -0.72 19.60
N ARG A 165 0.57 0.52 19.61
CA ARG A 165 1.99 0.78 19.91
C ARG A 165 2.36 0.28 21.30
N ALA A 166 1.56 0.62 22.32
CA ALA A 166 1.79 0.15 23.68
C ALA A 166 1.76 -1.38 23.78
N LEU A 167 0.80 -2.04 23.10
CA LEU A 167 0.70 -3.49 23.05
C LEU A 167 1.93 -4.12 22.39
N ARG A 168 2.37 -3.60 21.24
CA ARG A 168 3.59 -4.05 20.56
C ARG A 168 4.81 -3.99 21.48
N TYR A 169 5.00 -2.87 22.19
CA TYR A 169 6.11 -2.74 23.14
C TYR A 169 6.03 -3.72 24.31
N ARG A 170 4.83 -3.96 24.84
CA ARG A 170 4.63 -4.93 25.93
C ARG A 170 4.93 -6.36 25.45
N LEU A 171 4.40 -6.75 24.29
CA LEU A 171 4.65 -8.06 23.69
C LEU A 171 6.13 -8.28 23.39
N GLY A 172 6.81 -7.30 22.81
CA GLY A 172 8.25 -7.38 22.56
C GLY A 172 9.04 -7.64 23.85
N ARG A 173 8.75 -6.88 24.92
CA ARG A 173 9.41 -7.10 26.22
C ARG A 173 9.13 -8.48 26.81
N SER A 174 7.90 -8.98 26.69
CA SER A 174 7.54 -10.32 27.16
C SER A 174 8.26 -11.43 26.38
N LEU A 175 8.36 -11.29 25.05
CA LEU A 175 9.10 -12.22 24.20
C LEU A 175 10.59 -12.20 24.52
N ASP A 176 11.19 -11.02 24.70
CA ASP A 176 12.60 -10.89 25.07
C ASP A 176 12.89 -11.52 26.44
N ALA A 177 11.99 -11.34 27.41
CA ALA A 177 12.10 -11.97 28.73
C ALA A 177 11.99 -13.49 28.64
N ALA A 178 11.04 -14.03 27.87
CA ALA A 178 10.89 -15.47 27.66
C ALA A 178 12.09 -16.09 26.92
N GLY A 179 12.67 -15.37 25.95
CA GLY A 179 13.88 -15.77 25.23
C GLY A 179 15.12 -15.80 26.13
N ARG A 180 15.24 -14.86 27.07
CA ARG A 180 16.30 -14.84 28.08
C ARG A 180 16.17 -15.97 29.11
N SER A 181 14.96 -16.39 29.46
CA SER A 181 14.71 -17.49 30.39
C SER A 181 14.98 -18.89 29.81
N ARG A 182 15.18 -19.01 28.49
CA ARG A 182 15.48 -20.29 27.80
C ARG A 182 16.97 -20.51 27.53
N ARG A 183 17.83 -19.59 27.96
CA ARG A 183 19.29 -19.72 27.94
C ARG A 183 19.81 -19.95 29.35
#